data_AF-A0ABC9Z262-F1
#
_entry.id   AF-A0ABC9Z262-F1
#
_cell.length_a   1.000
_cell.length_b   1.000
_cell.length_c   1.000
_cell.angle_alpha   90.00
_cell.angle_beta   90.00
_cell.angle_gamma   90.00
#
_symmetry.space_group_name_H-M   'P 1'
#
loop_
_entity.id
_entity.type
_entity.pdbx_description
1 polymer ?
#
loop_
_entity_poly.entity_id
_entity_poly.type
_entity_poly.pdbx_seq_one_letter_code
_entity_poly.pdbx_strand_id
1 'polypeptide(L)'
;MKAFYRQEPTWVPCEDGKQCAKVEVQLEYADPDGRRIELALLKSPATDSTRRIGSLLVNPGGPGDSGVRFAVDPSWATPEVRARYDIVGFDPRGVGSSSPIVCMDSSQVDHLDAEQRAAEAAGDRSRLLQLARDYSDSCRSTFAWLLPHIGTENVAADLDILRAVLKDDKLHFYGHSYGTLIGQYYAERFPDKVGRMVLDSLMYASLSQGEFMIGVAESLDTVFENFVKRCLAETCPLGDDAGAVRDKVRDKVVDMIGRATAAPLSVEG
;
A
#
# COMPACT_ATOMS: atom_id res chain seq x y z
N MET A 1 -10.21 -8.05 24.35
CA MET A 1 -10.51 -8.51 22.96
C MET A 1 -12.00 -8.58 22.59
N LYS A 2 -12.89 -9.29 23.32
CA LYS A 2 -14.32 -9.46 22.90
C LYS A 2 -15.07 -8.14 22.63
N ALA A 3 -14.69 -7.04 23.27
CA ALA A 3 -15.28 -5.72 23.06
C ALA A 3 -15.04 -5.19 21.63
N PHE A 4 -13.83 -5.33 21.09
CA PHE A 4 -13.49 -4.83 19.74
C PHE A 4 -14.31 -5.50 18.64
N TYR A 5 -14.62 -6.79 18.80
CA TYR A 5 -15.40 -7.56 17.83
C TYR A 5 -16.89 -7.19 17.79
N ARG A 6 -17.40 -6.47 18.79
CA ARG A 6 -18.83 -6.14 18.92
C ARG A 6 -19.13 -4.67 18.67
N GLN A 7 -18.14 -3.90 18.24
CA GLN A 7 -18.34 -2.48 17.93
C GLN A 7 -19.43 -2.31 16.86
N GLU A 8 -20.16 -1.21 16.99
CA GLU A 8 -21.16 -0.75 16.03
C GLU A 8 -20.75 0.66 15.61
N PRO A 9 -19.82 0.78 14.64
CA PRO A 9 -19.28 2.08 14.27
C PRO A 9 -20.37 2.92 13.62
N THR A 10 -20.40 4.21 13.96
CA THR A 10 -21.30 5.17 13.34
C THR A 10 -20.84 5.45 11.92
N TRP A 11 -21.60 4.98 10.93
CA TRP A 11 -21.38 5.28 9.53
C TRP A 11 -21.99 6.63 9.19
N VAL A 12 -21.17 7.56 8.73
CA VAL A 12 -21.60 8.89 8.26
C VAL A 12 -21.43 8.99 6.75
N PRO A 13 -22.29 9.73 6.04
CA PRO A 13 -22.05 10.06 4.64
C PRO A 13 -20.70 10.77 4.48
N CYS A 14 -19.94 10.39 3.46
CA CYS A 14 -18.76 11.12 2.99
C CYS A 14 -18.85 11.34 1.48
N GLU A 15 -17.73 11.46 0.77
CA GLU A 15 -17.70 11.81 -0.67
C GLU A 15 -18.43 10.77 -1.55
N ASP A 16 -18.97 11.20 -2.69
CA ASP A 16 -19.49 10.35 -3.78
C ASP A 16 -20.45 9.21 -3.35
N GLY A 17 -21.36 9.52 -2.42
CA GLY A 17 -22.36 8.57 -1.92
C GLY A 17 -21.77 7.42 -1.09
N LYS A 18 -20.53 7.58 -0.61
CA LYS A 18 -19.84 6.63 0.26
C LYS A 18 -20.17 6.89 1.72
N GLN A 19 -19.86 5.91 2.55
CA GLN A 19 -20.02 5.98 3.99
C GLN A 19 -18.67 5.80 4.68
N CYS A 20 -18.34 6.67 5.60
CA CYS A 20 -17.09 6.64 6.34
C CYS A 20 -17.35 6.32 7.81
N ALA A 21 -16.40 5.63 8.44
CA ALA A 21 -16.48 5.26 9.84
C ALA A 21 -15.08 5.08 10.44
N LYS A 22 -15.03 4.97 11.77
CA LYS A 22 -13.83 4.59 12.50
C LYS A 22 -14.09 3.37 13.37
N VAL A 23 -13.09 2.52 13.49
CA VAL A 23 -13.13 1.32 14.35
C VAL A 23 -11.93 1.35 15.28
N GLU A 24 -12.15 1.16 16.59
CA GLU A 24 -11.06 1.05 17.55
C GLU A 24 -10.41 -0.34 17.49
N VAL A 25 -9.10 -0.38 17.59
CA VAL A 25 -8.32 -1.63 17.77
C VAL A 25 -7.28 -1.44 18.86
N GLN A 26 -6.76 -2.56 19.36
CA GLN A 26 -5.66 -2.53 20.32
C GLN A 26 -4.36 -2.18 19.60
N LEU A 27 -3.56 -1.28 20.19
CA LEU A 27 -2.21 -1.03 19.70
C LEU A 27 -1.36 -2.29 19.81
N GLU A 28 -1.32 -2.88 21.01
CA GLU A 28 -0.61 -4.11 21.32
C GLU A 28 -1.59 -5.20 21.76
N TYR A 29 -1.81 -6.22 20.92
CA TYR A 29 -2.79 -7.26 21.21
C TYR A 29 -2.47 -8.14 22.44
N ALA A 30 -1.21 -8.16 22.87
CA ALA A 30 -0.78 -8.84 24.10
C ALA A 30 -1.14 -8.06 25.38
N ASP A 31 -1.38 -6.75 25.27
CA ASP A 31 -1.78 -5.88 26.38
C ASP A 31 -3.23 -5.42 26.19
N PRO A 32 -4.23 -6.13 26.74
CA PRO A 32 -5.64 -5.84 26.53
C PRO A 32 -6.14 -4.54 27.18
N ASP A 33 -5.41 -4.01 28.16
CA ASP A 33 -5.74 -2.77 28.88
C ASP A 33 -4.90 -1.58 28.41
N GLY A 34 -3.98 -1.81 27.46
CA GLY A 34 -3.10 -0.82 26.89
C GLY A 34 -3.78 0.16 25.93
N ARG A 35 -2.95 0.92 25.21
CA ARG A 35 -3.38 1.97 24.28
C ARG A 35 -4.23 1.40 23.13
N ARG A 36 -5.27 2.16 22.76
CA ARG A 36 -6.10 1.92 21.57
C ARG A 36 -5.73 2.89 20.46
N ILE A 37 -5.99 2.49 19.23
CA ILE A 37 -5.90 3.34 18.03
C ILE A 37 -7.17 3.19 17.21
N GLU A 38 -7.46 4.19 16.39
CA GLU A 38 -8.59 4.14 15.45
C GLU A 38 -8.09 3.79 14.04
N LEU A 39 -8.85 2.94 13.36
CA LEU A 39 -8.72 2.67 11.93
C LEU A 39 -9.83 3.38 11.18
N ALA A 40 -9.47 4.13 10.14
CA ALA A 40 -10.40 4.78 9.24
C ALA A 40 -10.88 3.80 8.16
N LEU A 41 -12.18 3.81 7.91
CA LEU A 41 -12.84 2.98 6.90
C LEU A 41 -13.66 3.86 5.95
N LEU A 42 -13.72 3.42 4.70
CA LEU A 42 -14.69 3.88 3.72
C LEU A 42 -15.41 2.68 3.11
N LYS A 43 -16.73 2.82 2.98
CA LYS A 43 -17.62 1.83 2.38
C LYS A 43 -18.31 2.44 1.18
N SER A 44 -18.13 1.79 0.03
CA SER A 44 -18.96 1.93 -1.16
C SER A 44 -20.08 0.89 -1.09
N PRO A 45 -21.34 1.30 -0.81
CA PRO A 45 -22.43 0.34 -0.67
C PRO A 45 -22.67 -0.46 -1.96
N ALA A 46 -23.08 -1.71 -1.81
CA ALA A 46 -23.47 -2.55 -2.94
C ALA A 46 -24.57 -1.87 -3.77
N THR A 47 -24.45 -1.91 -5.10
CA THR A 47 -25.44 -1.25 -5.98
C THR A 47 -26.77 -2.00 -6.05
N ASP A 48 -26.83 -3.26 -5.60
CA ASP A 48 -28.05 -4.05 -5.45
C ASP A 48 -28.12 -4.62 -4.02
N SER A 49 -28.65 -3.81 -3.11
CA SER A 49 -28.76 -4.15 -1.68
C SER A 49 -29.62 -5.39 -1.41
N THR A 50 -30.55 -5.73 -2.32
CA THR A 50 -31.45 -6.87 -2.15
C THR A 50 -30.76 -8.22 -2.34
N ARG A 51 -29.64 -8.24 -3.07
CA ARG A 51 -28.84 -9.44 -3.32
C ARG A 51 -27.46 -9.39 -2.69
N ARG A 52 -27.21 -8.43 -1.80
CA ARG A 52 -25.94 -8.25 -1.08
C ARG A 52 -25.50 -9.57 -0.42
N ILE A 53 -24.23 -9.94 -0.62
CA ILE A 53 -23.58 -11.11 -0.04
C ILE A 53 -22.90 -10.73 1.29
N GLY A 54 -22.17 -9.61 1.32
CA GLY A 54 -21.34 -9.21 2.46
C GLY A 54 -20.50 -7.98 2.12
N SER A 55 -19.45 -7.74 2.89
CA SER A 55 -18.42 -6.75 2.57
C SER A 55 -17.22 -7.42 1.90
N LEU A 56 -16.69 -6.78 0.85
CA LEU A 56 -15.38 -7.09 0.28
C LEU A 56 -14.38 -6.08 0.82
N LEU A 57 -13.53 -6.51 1.75
CA LEU A 57 -12.45 -5.64 2.23
C LEU A 57 -11.33 -5.57 1.20
N VAL A 58 -10.75 -4.39 1.03
CA VAL A 58 -9.77 -4.14 -0.03
C VAL A 58 -8.52 -3.47 0.52
N ASN A 59 -7.36 -3.85 -0.01
CA ASN A 59 -6.11 -3.18 0.29
C ASN A 59 -5.25 -3.03 -0.98
N PRO A 60 -4.82 -1.81 -1.33
CA PRO A 60 -4.05 -1.53 -2.55
C PRO A 60 -2.57 -1.95 -2.45
N GLY A 61 -2.06 -2.21 -1.25
CA GLY A 61 -0.65 -2.47 -1.02
C GLY A 61 0.14 -1.21 -0.63
N GLY A 62 1.22 -0.94 -1.35
CA GLY A 62 2.30 -0.04 -0.95
C GLY A 62 3.50 -0.83 -0.40
N PRO A 63 3.64 -1.03 0.94
CA PRO A 63 2.78 -0.55 2.03
C PRO A 63 2.74 0.97 2.14
N GLY A 64 1.72 1.51 2.82
CA GLY A 64 1.55 2.96 3.03
C GLY A 64 0.46 3.60 2.17
N ASP A 65 -0.10 2.86 1.22
CA ASP A 65 -1.22 3.34 0.41
C ASP A 65 -2.54 3.27 1.18
N SER A 66 -3.38 4.28 1.02
CA SER A 66 -4.67 4.40 1.70
C SER A 66 -5.71 3.47 1.07
N GLY A 67 -6.18 2.49 1.85
CA GLY A 67 -7.31 1.65 1.45
C GLY A 67 -8.62 2.45 1.39
N VAL A 68 -8.77 3.48 2.23
CA VAL A 68 -9.90 4.43 2.15
C VAL A 68 -9.98 5.05 0.75
N ARG A 69 -8.87 5.64 0.27
CA ARG A 69 -8.80 6.24 -1.08
C ARG A 69 -9.02 5.21 -2.18
N PHE A 70 -8.49 4.00 -2.01
CA PHE A 70 -8.66 2.92 -2.98
C PHE A 70 -10.11 2.45 -3.15
N ALA A 71 -10.95 2.61 -2.12
CA ALA A 71 -12.36 2.23 -2.15
C ALA A 71 -13.30 3.35 -2.63
N VAL A 72 -12.80 4.57 -2.85
CA VAL A 72 -13.61 5.70 -3.35
C VAL A 72 -14.16 5.37 -4.74
N ASP A 73 -13.29 4.91 -5.65
CA ASP A 73 -13.70 4.42 -6.97
C ASP A 73 -13.38 2.93 -7.13
N PRO A 74 -14.36 2.03 -6.88
CA PRO A 74 -14.18 0.61 -7.06
C PRO A 74 -14.30 0.17 -8.54
N SER A 75 -14.00 1.02 -9.52
CA SER A 75 -14.10 0.71 -10.96
C SER A 75 -13.20 -0.45 -11.42
N TRP A 76 -12.15 -0.76 -10.66
CA TRP A 76 -11.35 -1.97 -10.83
C TRP A 76 -12.13 -3.28 -10.58
N ALA A 77 -13.24 -3.21 -9.83
CA ALA A 77 -14.14 -4.33 -9.59
C ALA A 77 -15.26 -4.36 -10.64
N THR A 78 -15.61 -5.55 -11.13
CA THR A 78 -16.66 -5.69 -12.13
C THR A 78 -18.03 -5.22 -11.59
N PRO A 79 -18.97 -4.80 -12.46
CA PRO A 79 -20.32 -4.44 -12.05
C PRO A 79 -21.01 -5.54 -11.22
N GLU A 80 -20.76 -6.81 -11.52
CA GLU A 80 -21.32 -7.95 -10.79
C GLU A 80 -20.78 -8.03 -9.36
N VAL A 81 -19.51 -7.71 -9.13
CA VAL A 81 -18.93 -7.64 -7.79
C VAL A 81 -19.53 -6.48 -7.03
N ARG A 82 -19.55 -5.27 -7.63
CA ARG A 82 -20.09 -4.06 -7.01
C ARG A 82 -21.59 -4.14 -6.72
N ALA A 83 -22.33 -4.94 -7.47
CA ALA A 83 -23.74 -5.20 -7.20
C ALA A 83 -23.96 -6.06 -5.96
N ARG A 84 -22.98 -6.91 -5.60
CA ARG A 84 -23.17 -7.97 -4.59
C ARG A 84 -22.39 -7.74 -3.31
N TYR A 85 -21.38 -6.87 -3.30
CA TYR A 85 -20.59 -6.56 -2.11
C TYR A 85 -20.61 -5.08 -1.80
N ASP A 86 -20.63 -4.75 -0.50
CA ASP A 86 -20.12 -3.46 -0.06
C ASP A 86 -18.61 -3.47 -0.22
N ILE A 87 -18.04 -2.56 -1.00
CA ILE A 87 -16.58 -2.45 -1.11
C ILE A 87 -16.09 -1.62 0.06
N VAL A 88 -15.25 -2.21 0.92
CA VAL A 88 -14.79 -1.57 2.15
C VAL A 88 -13.27 -1.42 2.13
N GLY A 89 -12.81 -0.19 1.97
CA GLY A 89 -11.43 0.19 2.15
C GLY A 89 -11.15 0.52 3.61
N PHE A 90 -9.96 0.20 4.09
CA PHE A 90 -9.48 0.65 5.39
C PHE A 90 -8.04 1.13 5.29
N ASP A 91 -7.70 2.14 6.08
CA ASP A 91 -6.32 2.57 6.24
C ASP A 91 -5.68 1.74 7.36
N PRO A 92 -4.59 0.98 7.10
CA PRO A 92 -3.88 0.26 8.14
C PRO A 92 -3.31 1.20 9.22
N ARG A 93 -3.02 0.66 10.40
CA ARG A 93 -2.31 1.38 11.47
C ARG A 93 -1.05 2.10 10.93
N GLY A 94 -0.93 3.39 11.19
CA GLY A 94 0.18 4.22 10.71
C GLY A 94 -0.04 4.86 9.33
N VAL A 95 -1.14 4.56 8.65
CA VAL A 95 -1.39 4.96 7.25
C VAL A 95 -2.59 5.90 7.16
N GLY A 96 -2.52 6.87 6.25
CA GLY A 96 -3.67 7.71 5.87
C GLY A 96 -4.35 8.37 7.06
N SER A 97 -5.63 8.06 7.29
CA SER A 97 -6.40 8.62 8.41
C SER A 97 -6.33 7.79 9.70
N SER A 98 -5.50 6.73 9.73
CA SER A 98 -5.36 5.78 10.84
C SER A 98 -4.07 5.98 11.62
N SER A 99 -4.04 6.95 12.52
CA SER A 99 -2.84 7.32 13.30
C SER A 99 -1.60 7.55 12.39
N PRO A 100 -1.66 8.47 11.41
CA PRO A 100 -0.65 8.58 10.36
C PRO A 100 0.76 8.83 10.90
N ILE A 101 1.72 8.11 10.34
CA ILE A 101 3.14 8.35 10.59
C ILE A 101 3.66 9.33 9.53
N VAL A 102 4.08 10.51 9.99
CA VAL A 102 4.76 11.52 9.16
C VAL A 102 6.07 11.87 9.84
N CYS A 103 7.16 11.23 9.41
CA CYS A 103 8.46 11.40 10.04
C CYS A 103 9.06 12.78 9.75
N MET A 104 8.97 13.20 8.48
CA MET A 104 9.53 14.45 7.96
C MET A 104 8.46 15.20 7.17
N ASP A 105 8.53 16.53 7.17
CA ASP A 105 7.76 17.36 6.26
C ASP A 105 8.35 17.35 4.84
N SER A 106 7.64 17.92 3.87
CA SER A 106 8.05 17.91 2.47
C SER A 106 9.42 18.56 2.24
N SER A 107 9.72 19.67 2.93
CA SER A 107 11.01 20.36 2.77
C SER A 107 12.18 19.54 3.31
N GLN A 108 11.94 18.79 4.39
CA GLN A 108 12.91 17.88 4.97
C GLN A 108 13.16 16.67 4.06
N VAL A 109 12.10 16.12 3.44
CA VAL A 109 12.22 15.05 2.45
C VAL A 109 12.99 15.51 1.21
N ASP A 110 12.67 16.68 0.67
CA ASP A 110 13.37 17.25 -0.50
C ASP A 110 14.88 17.42 -0.23
N HIS A 111 15.23 17.86 0.98
CA HIS A 111 16.62 18.00 1.39
C HIS A 111 17.30 16.63 1.52
N LEU A 112 16.67 15.67 2.21
CA LEU A 112 17.18 14.32 2.36
C LEU A 112 17.46 13.66 1.00
N ASP A 113 16.53 13.80 0.06
CA ASP A 113 16.63 13.27 -1.31
C ASP A 113 17.79 13.92 -2.09
N ALA A 114 17.99 15.23 -1.95
CA ALA A 114 19.12 15.92 -2.57
C ALA A 114 20.47 15.44 -2.01
N GLU A 115 20.56 15.26 -0.68
CA GLU A 115 21.76 14.74 -0.04
C GLU A 115 22.02 13.28 -0.41
N GLN A 116 20.98 12.46 -0.52
CA GLN A 116 21.09 11.07 -0.95
C GLN A 116 21.65 10.99 -2.38
N ARG A 117 21.09 11.76 -3.33
CA ARG A 117 21.59 11.80 -4.72
C ARG A 117 23.07 12.24 -4.79
N ALA A 118 23.46 13.23 -3.99
CA ALA A 118 24.85 13.68 -3.94
C ALA A 118 25.79 12.60 -3.38
N ALA A 119 25.36 11.90 -2.32
CA ALA A 119 26.13 10.81 -1.73
C ALA A 119 26.23 9.60 -2.67
N GLU A 120 25.16 9.25 -3.40
CA GLU A 120 25.18 8.21 -4.43
C GLU A 120 26.16 8.55 -5.55
N ALA A 121 26.12 9.78 -6.08
CA ALA A 121 27.04 10.24 -7.12
C ALA A 121 28.50 10.24 -6.67
N ALA A 122 28.76 10.51 -5.39
CA ALA A 122 30.09 10.46 -4.80
C ALA A 122 30.55 9.05 -4.40
N GLY A 123 29.66 8.05 -4.42
CA GLY A 123 29.92 6.73 -3.85
C GLY A 123 30.13 6.75 -2.33
N ASP A 124 29.61 7.76 -1.63
CA ASP A 124 29.79 7.95 -0.19
C ASP A 124 28.79 7.10 0.60
N ARG A 125 29.14 5.83 0.77
CA ARG A 125 28.36 4.88 1.57
C ARG A 125 28.17 5.32 3.02
N SER A 126 29.14 6.00 3.62
CA SER A 126 29.05 6.45 5.01
C SER A 126 27.99 7.53 5.17
N ARG A 127 27.92 8.47 4.21
CA ARG A 127 26.86 9.48 4.19
C ARG A 127 25.49 8.87 3.97
N LEU A 128 25.35 7.91 3.04
CA LEU A 128 24.08 7.19 2.82
C LEU A 128 23.57 6.50 4.10
N LEU A 129 24.46 5.82 4.82
CA LEU A 129 24.10 5.18 6.09
C LEU A 129 23.74 6.21 7.18
N GLN A 130 24.34 7.40 7.15
CA GLN A 130 23.98 8.47 8.08
C GLN A 130 22.60 9.05 7.77
N LEU A 131 22.31 9.35 6.51
CA LEU A 131 21.00 9.83 6.07
C LEU A 131 19.87 8.85 6.45
N ALA A 132 20.10 7.55 6.26
CA ALA A 132 19.15 6.51 6.67
C ALA A 132 18.92 6.48 8.20
N ARG A 133 19.95 6.74 9.01
CA ARG A 133 19.81 6.89 10.47
C ARG A 133 19.04 8.14 10.84
N ASP A 134 19.38 9.28 10.24
CA ASP A 134 18.72 10.56 10.49
C ASP A 134 17.21 10.46 10.20
N TYR A 135 16.84 9.80 9.09
CA TYR A 135 15.44 9.49 8.77
C TYR A 135 14.78 8.58 9.82
N SER A 136 15.42 7.47 10.19
CA SER A 136 14.88 6.56 11.20
C SER A 136 14.71 7.24 12.57
N ASP A 137 15.63 8.11 12.97
CA ASP A 137 15.59 8.79 14.26
C ASP A 137 14.49 9.85 14.28
N SER A 138 14.27 10.54 13.16
CA SER A 138 13.13 11.45 12.96
C SER A 138 11.78 10.73 13.09
N CYS A 139 11.63 9.52 12.55
CA CYS A 139 10.43 8.71 12.81
C CYS A 139 10.30 8.35 14.30
N ARG A 140 11.40 7.89 14.92
CA ARG A 140 11.40 7.40 16.31
C ARG A 140 11.10 8.50 17.33
N SER A 141 11.59 9.72 17.11
CA SER A 141 11.39 10.83 18.05
C SER A 141 9.91 11.13 18.31
N THR A 142 9.06 10.88 17.31
CA THR A 142 7.62 11.17 17.37
C THR A 142 6.77 9.91 17.54
N PHE A 143 7.16 8.81 16.90
CA PHE A 143 6.32 7.61 16.77
C PHE A 143 6.89 6.35 17.44
N ALA A 144 7.86 6.46 18.35
CA ALA A 144 8.39 5.32 19.10
C ALA A 144 7.30 4.45 19.76
N TRP A 145 6.16 5.04 20.13
CA TRP A 145 5.02 4.33 20.70
C TRP A 145 4.21 3.50 19.69
N LEU A 146 4.28 3.80 18.39
CA LEU A 146 3.49 3.15 17.33
C LEU A 146 4.32 2.22 16.45
N LEU A 147 5.56 2.62 16.12
CA LEU A 147 6.44 1.90 15.18
C LEU A 147 6.62 0.40 15.49
N PRO A 148 6.71 -0.07 16.75
CA PRO A 148 6.82 -1.51 17.02
C PRO A 148 5.57 -2.30 16.64
N HIS A 149 4.44 -1.62 16.44
CA HIS A 149 3.13 -2.26 16.31
C HIS A 149 2.53 -2.16 14.91
N ILE A 150 3.18 -1.54 13.92
CA ILE A 150 2.64 -1.37 12.55
C ILE A 150 2.83 -2.58 11.61
N GLY A 151 3.44 -3.66 12.10
CA GLY A 151 3.73 -4.85 11.29
C GLY A 151 2.48 -5.57 10.77
N THR A 152 2.63 -6.29 9.67
CA THR A 152 1.57 -7.02 8.95
C THR A 152 0.79 -7.98 9.83
N GLU A 153 1.44 -8.59 10.83
CA GLU A 153 0.77 -9.47 11.79
C GLU A 153 -0.35 -8.76 12.56
N ASN A 154 -0.11 -7.53 12.99
CA ASN A 154 -1.11 -6.74 13.68
C ASN A 154 -2.18 -6.22 12.71
N VAL A 155 -1.81 -5.87 11.48
CA VAL A 155 -2.78 -5.52 10.43
C VAL A 155 -3.72 -6.70 10.12
N ALA A 156 -3.22 -7.93 10.12
CA ALA A 156 -4.06 -9.12 9.95
C ALA A 156 -5.01 -9.33 11.15
N ALA A 157 -4.58 -9.05 12.38
CA ALA A 157 -5.47 -9.07 13.55
C ALA A 157 -6.54 -7.97 13.48
N ASP A 158 -6.15 -6.76 13.04
CA ASP A 158 -7.08 -5.65 12.78
C ASP A 158 -8.15 -6.08 11.76
N LEU A 159 -7.75 -6.75 10.69
CA LEU A 159 -8.64 -7.22 9.63
C LEU A 159 -9.71 -8.20 10.14
N ASP A 160 -9.41 -9.03 11.16
CA ASP A 160 -10.40 -9.93 11.78
C ASP A 160 -11.42 -9.19 12.64
N ILE A 161 -11.00 -8.09 13.28
CA ILE A 161 -11.91 -7.18 13.98
C ILE A 161 -12.81 -6.50 12.95
N LEU A 162 -12.25 -5.95 11.87
CA LEU A 162 -13.04 -5.29 10.83
C LEU A 162 -14.08 -6.23 10.22
N ARG A 163 -13.72 -7.48 9.90
CA ARG A 163 -14.65 -8.53 9.44
C ARG A 163 -15.83 -8.67 10.40
N ALA A 164 -15.56 -8.81 11.70
CA ALA A 164 -16.60 -8.99 12.70
C ALA A 164 -17.47 -7.75 12.90
N VAL A 165 -16.87 -6.56 12.85
CA VAL A 165 -17.57 -5.27 12.97
C VAL A 165 -18.51 -5.05 11.78
N LEU A 166 -18.10 -5.47 10.58
CA LEU A 166 -18.91 -5.47 9.36
C LEU A 166 -20.00 -6.56 9.34
N LYS A 167 -20.06 -7.38 10.41
CA LYS A 167 -21.03 -8.47 10.62
C LYS A 167 -20.92 -9.58 9.57
N ASP A 168 -19.74 -9.79 9.01
CA ASP A 168 -19.47 -10.91 8.11
C ASP A 168 -18.89 -12.10 8.89
N ASP A 169 -19.44 -13.30 8.67
CA ASP A 169 -18.94 -14.53 9.30
C ASP A 169 -17.54 -14.89 8.79
N LYS A 170 -17.32 -14.71 7.48
CA LYS A 170 -16.07 -14.97 6.77
C LYS A 170 -15.54 -13.69 6.13
N LEU A 171 -14.23 -13.54 6.08
CA LEU A 171 -13.57 -12.45 5.38
C LEU A 171 -13.64 -12.67 3.86
N HIS A 172 -14.24 -11.73 3.15
CA HIS A 172 -14.00 -11.57 1.72
C HIS A 172 -12.96 -10.47 1.51
N PHE A 173 -11.89 -10.77 0.77
CA PHE A 173 -10.73 -9.87 0.67
C PHE A 173 -10.14 -9.82 -0.73
N TYR A 174 -9.84 -8.61 -1.20
CA TYR A 174 -9.00 -8.35 -2.38
C TYR A 174 -7.75 -7.60 -1.91
N GLY A 175 -6.59 -8.27 -2.02
CA GLY A 175 -5.30 -7.67 -1.73
C GLY A 175 -4.48 -7.52 -3.01
N HIS A 176 -4.06 -6.30 -3.30
CA HIS A 176 -3.13 -6.00 -4.38
C HIS A 176 -1.72 -5.75 -3.82
N SER A 177 -0.67 -6.24 -4.50
CA SER A 177 0.73 -5.96 -4.13
C SER A 177 1.02 -6.34 -2.66
N TYR A 178 1.51 -5.44 -1.80
CA TYR A 178 1.69 -5.69 -0.36
C TYR A 178 0.41 -6.17 0.36
N GLY A 179 -0.78 -5.81 -0.14
CA GLY A 179 -2.05 -6.32 0.36
C GLY A 179 -2.14 -7.85 0.27
N THR A 180 -1.38 -8.47 -0.63
CA THR A 180 -1.27 -9.93 -0.71
C THR A 180 -0.59 -10.56 0.50
N LEU A 181 0.37 -9.88 1.13
CA LEU A 181 0.99 -10.33 2.38
C LEU A 181 -0.01 -10.24 3.54
N ILE A 182 -0.81 -9.17 3.60
CA ILE A 182 -1.89 -9.06 4.60
C ILE A 182 -2.84 -10.26 4.49
N GLY A 183 -3.26 -10.60 3.26
CA GLY A 183 -4.14 -11.75 3.00
C GLY A 183 -3.52 -13.08 3.43
N GLN A 184 -2.23 -13.30 3.16
CA GLN A 184 -1.49 -14.50 3.59
C GLN A 184 -1.43 -14.61 5.12
N TYR A 185 -1.01 -13.55 5.82
CA TYR A 185 -0.97 -13.51 7.29
C TYR A 185 -2.36 -13.74 7.91
N TYR A 186 -3.41 -13.18 7.30
CA TYR A 186 -4.78 -13.41 7.74
C TYR A 186 -5.18 -14.88 7.58
N ALA A 187 -4.91 -15.47 6.41
CA ALA A 187 -5.26 -16.85 6.12
C ALA A 187 -4.53 -17.85 7.02
N GLU A 188 -3.26 -17.58 7.34
CA GLU A 188 -2.48 -18.39 8.29
C GLU A 188 -3.02 -18.28 9.72
N ARG A 189 -3.35 -17.06 10.18
CA ARG A 189 -3.80 -16.81 11.56
C ARG A 189 -5.27 -17.16 11.80
N PHE A 190 -6.14 -17.01 10.80
CA PHE A 190 -7.58 -17.20 10.90
C PHE A 190 -8.15 -18.06 9.74
N PRO A 191 -7.63 -19.29 9.52
CA PRO A 191 -7.99 -20.10 8.36
C PRO A 191 -9.50 -20.39 8.30
N ASP A 192 -10.11 -20.65 9.46
CA ASP A 192 -11.54 -20.91 9.59
C ASP A 192 -12.42 -19.66 9.39
N LYS A 193 -11.83 -18.50 9.13
CA LYS A 193 -12.57 -17.26 8.86
C LYS A 193 -12.33 -16.74 7.46
N VAL A 194 -11.57 -17.44 6.62
CA VAL A 194 -11.40 -17.08 5.20
C VAL A 194 -12.66 -17.41 4.41
N GLY A 195 -13.16 -16.43 3.68
CA GLY A 195 -14.25 -16.56 2.70
C GLY A 195 -13.68 -16.58 1.28
N ARG A 196 -14.03 -15.58 0.48
CA ARG A 196 -13.48 -15.41 -0.88
C ARG A 196 -12.29 -14.48 -0.83
N MET A 197 -11.12 -14.97 -1.21
CA MET A 197 -9.89 -14.19 -1.17
C MET A 197 -9.22 -14.17 -2.54
N VAL A 198 -8.88 -12.98 -3.01
CA VAL A 198 -8.10 -12.75 -4.23
C VAL A 198 -6.83 -12.01 -3.84
N LEU A 199 -5.69 -12.58 -4.21
CA LEU A 199 -4.37 -12.01 -4.00
C LEU A 199 -3.76 -11.74 -5.37
N ASP A 200 -3.74 -10.48 -5.76
CA ASP A 200 -3.32 -10.02 -7.08
C ASP A 200 -1.94 -9.37 -7.01
N SER A 201 -1.01 -9.81 -7.87
CA SER A 201 0.40 -9.40 -7.85
C SER A 201 1.09 -9.83 -6.54
N LEU A 202 1.15 -11.15 -6.33
CA LEU A 202 1.62 -11.82 -5.11
C LEU A 202 3.04 -11.40 -4.70
N MET A 203 3.16 -10.99 -3.44
CA MET A 203 4.42 -10.94 -2.70
C MET A 203 4.54 -12.20 -1.84
N TYR A 204 5.65 -12.93 -1.96
CA TYR A 204 5.88 -14.15 -1.19
C TYR A 204 6.43 -13.85 0.21
N ALA A 205 5.72 -14.27 1.25
CA ALA A 205 6.14 -14.08 2.64
C ALA A 205 7.45 -14.80 3.01
N SER A 206 7.87 -15.78 2.20
CA SER A 206 9.09 -16.57 2.42
C SER A 206 10.37 -15.92 1.89
N LEU A 207 10.27 -14.84 1.10
CA LEU A 207 11.44 -14.19 0.52
C LEU A 207 12.05 -13.21 1.52
N SER A 208 13.38 -13.21 1.60
CA SER A 208 14.11 -12.10 2.19
C SER A 208 13.95 -10.83 1.36
N GLN A 209 14.18 -9.67 1.97
CA GLN A 209 14.18 -8.39 1.25
C GLN A 209 15.15 -8.42 0.06
N GLY A 210 16.31 -9.05 0.20
CA GLY A 210 17.31 -9.16 -0.87
C GLY A 210 16.78 -9.98 -2.05
N GLU A 211 16.23 -11.16 -1.79
CA GLU A 211 15.64 -12.02 -2.84
C GLU A 211 14.47 -11.33 -3.54
N PHE A 212 13.61 -10.64 -2.78
CA PHE A 212 12.53 -9.85 -3.36
C PHE A 212 13.07 -8.77 -4.31
N MET A 213 14.08 -8.00 -3.89
CA MET A 213 14.66 -6.95 -4.73
C MET A 213 15.37 -7.49 -5.97
N ILE A 214 16.03 -8.66 -5.88
CA ILE A 214 16.61 -9.34 -7.04
C ILE A 214 15.50 -9.72 -8.03
N GLY A 215 14.42 -10.35 -7.55
CA GLY A 215 13.30 -10.72 -8.42
C GLY A 215 12.62 -9.52 -9.09
N VAL A 216 12.53 -8.38 -8.40
CA VAL A 216 12.05 -7.11 -8.98
C VAL A 216 12.97 -6.65 -10.10
N ALA A 217 14.29 -6.63 -9.89
CA ALA A 217 15.26 -6.24 -10.90
C ALA A 217 15.17 -7.13 -12.15
N GLU A 218 15.15 -8.46 -11.97
CA GLU A 218 15.02 -9.42 -13.07
C GLU A 218 13.70 -9.26 -13.85
N SER A 219 12.61 -8.97 -13.14
CA SER A 219 11.29 -8.75 -13.74
C SER A 219 11.26 -7.46 -14.57
N LEU A 220 11.86 -6.38 -14.07
CA LEU A 220 11.97 -5.11 -14.79
C LEU A 220 12.84 -5.25 -16.03
N ASP A 221 13.97 -5.95 -15.95
CA ASP A 221 14.80 -6.27 -17.12
C ASP A 221 13.99 -7.06 -18.16
N THR A 222 13.21 -8.06 -17.71
CA THR A 222 12.35 -8.85 -18.62
C THR A 222 11.29 -7.99 -19.31
N VAL A 223 10.62 -7.10 -18.56
CA VAL A 223 9.63 -6.16 -19.13
C VAL A 223 10.28 -5.22 -20.14
N PHE A 224 11.46 -4.70 -19.82
CA PHE A 224 12.21 -3.83 -20.72
C PHE A 224 12.63 -4.56 -22.00
N GLU A 225 13.11 -5.79 -21.90
CA GLU A 225 13.45 -6.61 -23.05
C GLU A 225 12.22 -6.94 -23.91
N ASN A 226 11.06 -7.16 -23.30
CA ASN A 226 9.81 -7.34 -24.04
C ASN A 226 9.38 -6.06 -24.76
N PHE A 227 9.58 -4.88 -24.15
CA PHE A 227 9.39 -3.59 -24.80
C PHE A 227 10.31 -3.43 -26.02
N VAL A 228 11.61 -3.72 -25.88
CA VAL A 228 12.57 -3.63 -27.00
C VAL A 228 12.15 -4.54 -28.15
N LYS A 229 11.81 -5.81 -27.85
CA LYS A 229 11.32 -6.76 -28.86
C LYS A 229 10.06 -6.27 -29.56
N ARG A 230 9.09 -5.75 -28.80
CA ARG A 230 7.83 -5.24 -29.36
C ARG A 230 8.07 -4.01 -30.24
N CYS A 231 8.92 -3.09 -29.82
CA CYS A 231 9.28 -1.91 -30.61
C CYS A 231 9.82 -2.33 -31.98
N LEU A 232 10.82 -3.21 -31.99
CA LEU A 232 11.49 -3.68 -33.22
C LEU A 232 10.61 -4.56 -34.12
N ALA A 233 9.60 -5.25 -33.56
CA ALA A 233 8.63 -6.01 -34.33
C ALA A 233 7.61 -5.12 -35.06
N GLU A 234 7.55 -3.84 -34.69
CA GLU A 234 6.73 -2.80 -35.33
C GLU A 234 7.65 -1.76 -36.02
N THR A 235 7.16 -0.53 -36.20
CA THR A 235 7.99 0.59 -36.65
C THR A 235 8.63 1.25 -35.44
N CYS A 236 9.83 0.81 -35.04
CA CYS A 236 10.50 1.31 -33.84
C CYS A 236 11.14 2.70 -34.06
N PRO A 237 10.65 3.79 -33.42
CA PRO A 237 11.29 5.10 -33.54
C PRO A 237 12.56 5.24 -32.69
N LEU A 238 12.88 4.20 -31.92
CA LEU A 238 13.96 4.20 -30.94
C LEU A 238 15.26 3.60 -31.47
N GLY A 239 15.24 2.98 -32.64
CA GLY A 239 16.43 2.40 -33.27
C GLY A 239 16.08 1.19 -34.12
N ASP A 240 17.05 0.76 -34.92
CA ASP A 240 16.88 -0.35 -35.87
C ASP A 240 17.35 -1.70 -35.31
N ASP A 241 17.98 -1.69 -34.13
CA ASP A 241 18.39 -2.88 -33.40
C ASP A 241 18.24 -2.70 -31.88
N ALA A 242 18.35 -3.82 -31.15
CA ALA A 242 18.13 -3.84 -29.71
C ALA A 242 19.16 -3.02 -28.93
N GLY A 243 20.41 -2.92 -29.37
CA GLY A 243 21.43 -2.08 -28.75
C GLY A 243 21.06 -0.61 -28.87
N ALA A 244 20.74 -0.17 -30.08
CA ALA A 244 20.33 1.21 -30.36
C ALA A 244 19.09 1.63 -29.57
N VAL A 245 18.08 0.74 -29.46
CA VAL A 245 16.89 1.00 -28.65
C VAL A 245 17.24 1.17 -27.17
N ARG A 246 18.07 0.28 -26.61
CA ARG A 246 18.48 0.35 -25.20
C ARG A 246 19.22 1.64 -24.89
N ASP A 247 20.22 1.97 -25.71
CA ASP A 247 21.03 3.18 -25.54
C ASP A 247 20.15 4.43 -25.63
N LYS A 248 19.27 4.51 -26.64
CA LYS A 248 18.41 5.67 -26.83
C LYS A 248 17.37 5.83 -25.72
N VAL A 249 16.84 4.73 -25.16
CA VAL A 249 15.95 4.80 -23.99
C VAL A 249 16.72 5.30 -22.77
N ARG A 250 17.88 4.70 -22.47
CA ARG A 250 18.73 5.12 -21.35
C ARG A 250 19.05 6.61 -21.44
N ASP A 251 19.54 7.06 -22.59
CA ASP A 251 19.98 8.44 -22.79
C ASP A 251 18.80 9.41 -22.65
N LYS A 252 17.62 9.06 -23.18
CA LYS A 252 16.39 9.86 -22.99
C LYS A 252 15.95 9.93 -21.53
N VAL A 253 16.03 8.83 -20.79
CA VAL A 253 15.65 8.80 -19.36
C VAL A 253 16.63 9.64 -18.54
N VAL A 254 17.94 9.49 -18.77
CA VAL A 254 18.97 10.28 -18.09
C VAL A 254 18.82 11.77 -18.41
N ASP A 255 18.61 12.15 -19.67
CA ASP A 255 18.34 13.53 -20.06
C ASP A 255 17.07 14.08 -19.38
N MET A 256 15.99 13.30 -19.37
CA MET A 256 14.74 13.69 -18.72
C MET A 256 14.92 13.94 -17.23
N ILE A 257 15.62 13.05 -16.52
CA ILE A 257 15.92 13.20 -15.09
C ILE A 257 16.80 14.44 -14.88
N GLY A 258 17.83 14.65 -15.71
CA GLY A 258 18.69 15.82 -15.65
C GLY A 258 17.92 17.13 -15.81
N ARG A 259 17.01 17.21 -16.81
CA ARG A 259 16.15 18.37 -17.01
C ARG A 259 15.16 18.59 -15.88
N ALA A 260 14.52 17.54 -15.39
CA ALA A 260 13.58 17.62 -14.26
C ALA A 260 14.28 18.07 -12.97
N THR A 261 15.54 17.68 -12.76
CA THR A 261 16.35 18.11 -11.62
C THR A 261 16.75 19.58 -11.74
N ALA A 262 17.11 20.03 -12.94
CA ALA A 262 17.54 21.42 -13.18
C ALA A 262 16.36 22.43 -13.18
N ALA A 263 15.18 21.99 -13.62
CA ALA A 263 13.97 22.80 -13.73
C ALA A 263 12.74 21.96 -13.34
N PRO A 264 12.50 21.73 -12.04
CA PRO A 264 11.36 20.96 -11.59
C PRO A 264 10.04 21.65 -11.98
N LEU A 265 9.03 20.86 -12.31
CA LEU A 265 7.69 21.38 -12.54
C LEU A 265 7.12 21.88 -11.21
N SER A 266 6.62 23.11 -11.19
CA SER A 266 5.81 23.60 -10.09
C SER A 266 4.48 22.85 -10.09
N VAL A 267 4.21 22.08 -9.05
CA VAL A 267 2.89 21.47 -8.82
C VAL A 267 2.18 22.36 -7.80
N GLU A 268 1.00 22.89 -8.15
CA GLU A 268 0.16 23.58 -7.17
C GLU A 268 -0.28 22.54 -6.13
N GLY A 269 0.04 22.81 -4.86
CA GLY A 269 -0.30 21.97 -3.71
C GLY A 269 -1.70 22.23 -3.18
#